data_AF-A0A1H0CNK2-F1
#
_entry.id   AF-A0A1H0CNK2-F1
#
_cell.length_a   1.000
_cell.length_b   1.000
_cell.length_c   1.000
_cell.angle_alpha   90.00
_cell.angle_beta   90.00
_cell.angle_gamma   90.00
#
_symmetry.space_group_name_H-M   'P 1'
#
loop_
_entity.id
_entity.type
_entity.pdbx_description
1 polymer ?
#
loop_
_entity_poly.entity_id
_entity_poly.type
_entity_poly.pdbx_seq_one_letter_code
_entity_poly.pdbx_strand_id
1 'polypeptide(L)'
;MLSLMCFHASRFEARTDQTGAIILYDDQDTNLWDQELIKKGAYFLDRAYAKGNLTKYHLEAQIAFHHTQIVETGHKWVAILQLYNEKALKHFQKALMLANSAADKVAITKNIGKLTGIIAHI
;
A
#
# COMPACT_ATOMS: atom_id res chain seq x y z
N MET A 1 3.45 -9.74 6.79
CA MET A 1 3.84 -10.33 5.50
C MET A 1 2.82 -11.33 5.00
N LEU A 2 2.34 -12.26 5.84
CA LEU A 2 1.31 -13.23 5.44
C LEU A 2 0.03 -12.57 4.89
N SER A 3 -0.44 -11.50 5.55
CA SER A 3 -1.57 -10.68 5.05
C SER A 3 -1.38 -10.18 3.62
N LEU A 4 -0.24 -9.53 3.33
CA LEU A 4 0.12 -9.03 1.99
C LEU A 4 0.11 -10.14 0.93
N MET A 5 0.69 -11.29 1.26
CA MET A 5 0.70 -12.45 0.36
C MET A 5 -0.70 -12.95 0.04
N CYS A 6 -1.57 -13.04 1.06
CA CYS A 6 -2.96 -13.44 0.88
C CYS A 6 -3.71 -12.49 -0.09
N PHE A 7 -3.58 -11.17 0.08
CA PHE A 7 -4.26 -10.19 -0.79
C PHE A 7 -3.73 -10.19 -2.23
N HIS A 8 -2.45 -10.49 -2.45
CA HIS A 8 -1.93 -10.62 -3.80
C HIS A 8 -2.39 -11.92 -4.46
N ALA A 9 -2.30 -13.03 -3.73
CA ALA A 9 -2.70 -14.35 -4.22
C ALA A 9 -4.20 -14.42 -4.50
N SER A 10 -5.03 -13.71 -3.73
CA SER A 10 -6.48 -13.73 -3.89
C SER A 10 -6.97 -13.21 -5.24
N ARG A 11 -6.11 -12.57 -6.03
CA ARG A 11 -6.47 -12.00 -7.34
C ARG A 11 -5.64 -12.57 -8.49
N PHE A 12 -4.83 -13.60 -8.26
CA PHE A 12 -3.93 -14.13 -9.30
C PHE A 12 -4.68 -14.54 -10.58
N GLU A 13 -5.75 -15.32 -10.45
CA GLU A 13 -6.57 -15.76 -11.58
C GLU A 13 -7.25 -14.60 -12.34
N ALA A 14 -7.40 -13.44 -11.71
CA ALA A 14 -8.04 -12.27 -12.30
C ALA A 14 -7.05 -11.26 -12.91
N ARG A 15 -5.73 -11.46 -12.77
CA ARG A 15 -4.70 -10.50 -13.22
C ARG A 15 -4.14 -10.79 -14.60
N THR A 16 -4.37 -11.98 -15.14
CA THR A 16 -3.88 -12.40 -16.44
C THR A 16 -4.96 -13.13 -17.22
N ASP A 17 -5.00 -12.93 -18.52
CA ASP A 17 -5.87 -13.70 -19.40
C ASP A 17 -5.24 -15.05 -19.81
N GLN A 18 -5.93 -15.80 -20.68
CA GLN A 18 -5.48 -17.10 -21.19
C GLN A 18 -4.17 -17.03 -21.99
N THR A 19 -3.78 -15.84 -22.47
CA THR A 19 -2.52 -15.59 -23.18
C THR A 19 -1.39 -15.19 -22.24
N GLY A 20 -1.69 -14.97 -20.96
CA GLY A 20 -0.79 -14.44 -19.95
C GLY A 20 -0.67 -12.91 -19.98
N ALA A 21 -1.49 -12.21 -20.76
CA ALA A 21 -1.47 -10.76 -20.82
C ALA A 21 -2.09 -10.15 -19.55
N ILE A 22 -1.57 -9.00 -19.10
CA ILE A 22 -2.04 -8.33 -17.89
C ILE A 22 -3.41 -7.72 -18.12
N ILE A 23 -4.35 -8.01 -17.21
CA ILE A 23 -5.68 -7.40 -17.17
C ILE A 23 -5.65 -6.17 -16.25
N LEU A 24 -6.13 -5.03 -16.75
CA LEU A 24 -6.25 -3.79 -15.97
C LEU A 24 -7.16 -3.99 -14.76
N TYR A 25 -6.93 -3.24 -13.69
CA TYR A 25 -7.67 -3.41 -12.43
C TYR A 25 -9.19 -3.37 -12.61
N ASP A 26 -9.68 -2.39 -13.38
CA ASP A 26 -11.11 -2.15 -13.60
C ASP A 26 -11.76 -3.23 -14.50
N ASP A 27 -10.95 -3.96 -15.27
CA ASP A 27 -11.39 -5.00 -16.20
C ASP A 27 -11.32 -6.41 -15.60
N GLN A 28 -10.87 -6.56 -14.35
CA GLN A 28 -10.73 -7.87 -13.71
C GLN A 28 -12.09 -8.43 -13.32
N ASP A 29 -12.33 -9.71 -13.66
CA ASP A 29 -13.50 -10.42 -13.15
C ASP A 29 -13.36 -10.67 -11.64
N THR A 30 -14.14 -9.95 -10.84
CA THR A 30 -14.13 -10.05 -9.39
C THR A 30 -14.66 -11.38 -8.88
N ASN A 31 -15.38 -12.17 -9.70
CA ASN A 31 -15.82 -13.51 -9.33
C ASN A 31 -14.64 -14.49 -9.22
N LEU A 32 -13.52 -14.19 -9.88
CA LEU A 32 -12.28 -14.96 -9.78
C LEU A 32 -11.47 -14.60 -8.53
N TRP A 33 -11.93 -13.66 -7.70
CA TRP A 33 -11.22 -13.28 -6.49
C TRP A 33 -11.51 -14.27 -5.36
N ASP A 34 -10.44 -14.87 -4.80
CA ASP A 34 -10.54 -15.82 -3.70
C ASP A 34 -10.90 -15.09 -2.39
N GLN A 35 -12.18 -15.19 -2.02
CA GLN A 35 -12.74 -14.56 -0.82
C GLN A 35 -12.18 -15.14 0.48
N GLU A 36 -11.77 -16.40 0.50
CA GLU A 36 -11.16 -17.02 1.67
C GLU A 36 -9.75 -16.46 1.91
N LEU A 37 -8.97 -16.26 0.86
CA LEU A 37 -7.68 -15.56 0.95
C LEU A 37 -7.85 -14.10 1.37
N ILE A 38 -8.86 -13.38 0.88
CA ILE A 38 -9.15 -12.01 1.32
C ILE A 38 -9.45 -11.97 2.83
N LYS A 39 -10.33 -12.85 3.33
CA LYS A 39 -10.66 -12.96 4.77
C LYS A 39 -9.43 -13.30 5.61
N LYS A 40 -8.62 -14.28 5.18
CA LYS A 40 -7.35 -14.64 5.85
C LYS A 40 -6.39 -13.46 5.87
N GLY A 41 -6.28 -12.74 4.75
CA GLY A 41 -5.47 -11.54 4.63
C GLY A 41 -5.86 -10.48 5.64
N ALA A 42 -7.16 -10.20 5.78
CA ALA A 42 -7.71 -9.26 6.75
C ALA A 42 -7.45 -9.70 8.19
N TYR A 43 -7.67 -10.97 8.51
CA TYR A 43 -7.36 -11.54 9.84
C TYR A 43 -5.88 -11.36 10.21
N PHE A 44 -4.96 -11.67 9.30
CA PHE A 44 -3.53 -11.49 9.56
C PHE A 44 -3.12 -10.02 9.60
N LEU A 45 -3.82 -9.13 8.91
CA LEU A 45 -3.58 -7.70 8.94
C LEU A 45 -3.89 -7.15 10.33
N ASP A 46 -5.09 -7.44 10.84
CA ASP A 46 -5.57 -7.00 12.15
C ASP A 46 -4.64 -7.48 13.28
N ARG A 47 -4.26 -8.76 13.24
CA ARG A 47 -3.27 -9.32 14.18
C ARG A 47 -1.89 -8.68 14.10
N ALA A 48 -1.50 -8.17 12.93
CA ALA A 48 -0.22 -7.49 12.77
C ALA A 48 -0.27 -6.10 13.42
N TYR A 49 -1.37 -5.36 13.24
CA TYR A 49 -1.60 -4.08 13.92
C TYR A 49 -1.63 -4.21 15.45
N ALA A 50 -2.26 -5.27 15.98
CA ALA A 50 -2.31 -5.52 17.42
C ALA A 50 -0.93 -5.68 18.09
N LYS A 51 0.13 -5.98 17.33
CA LYS A 51 1.51 -6.11 17.85
C LYS A 51 2.28 -4.78 17.92
N GLY A 52 1.67 -3.65 17.53
CA GLY A 52 2.17 -2.29 17.74
C GLY A 52 3.32 -1.83 16.83
N ASN A 53 4.08 -2.73 16.23
CA ASN A 53 5.23 -2.37 15.39
C ASN A 53 4.85 -2.22 13.91
N LEU A 54 4.46 -1.00 13.52
CA LEU A 54 4.14 -0.65 12.13
C LEU A 54 5.38 -0.64 11.23
N THR A 55 5.50 -1.67 10.40
CA THR A 55 6.54 -1.78 9.36
C THR A 55 6.03 -1.33 8.00
N LYS A 56 6.95 -1.15 7.03
CA LYS A 56 6.58 -0.90 5.61
C LYS A 56 5.59 -1.94 5.07
N TYR A 57 5.67 -3.19 5.53
CA TYR A 57 4.81 -4.26 5.08
C TYR A 57 3.38 -4.18 5.62
N HIS A 58 3.11 -3.37 6.65
CA HIS A 58 1.75 -3.06 7.07
C HIS A 58 1.10 -2.13 6.04
N LEU A 59 1.82 -1.08 5.63
CA LEU A 59 1.36 -0.15 4.59
C LEU A 59 1.11 -0.87 3.26
N GLU A 60 2.04 -1.73 2.82
CA GLU A 60 1.84 -2.53 1.61
C GLU A 60 0.61 -3.44 1.71
N ALA A 61 0.43 -4.10 2.87
CA ALA A 61 -0.72 -4.99 3.08
C ALA A 61 -2.04 -4.21 3.08
N GLN A 62 -2.07 -3.01 3.65
CA GLN A 62 -3.27 -2.17 3.68
C GLN A 62 -3.61 -1.62 2.29
N ILE A 63 -2.61 -1.22 1.48
CA ILE A 63 -2.81 -0.87 0.07
C ILE A 63 -3.41 -2.06 -0.69
N ALA A 64 -2.81 -3.25 -0.53
CA ALA A 64 -3.31 -4.46 -1.18
C ALA A 64 -4.73 -4.82 -0.73
N PHE A 65 -5.06 -4.65 0.55
CA PHE A 65 -6.42 -4.81 1.10
C PHE A 65 -7.44 -3.89 0.44
N HIS A 66 -7.12 -2.60 0.26
CA HIS A 66 -8.02 -1.67 -0.42
C HIS A 66 -8.28 -2.11 -1.87
N HIS A 67 -7.30 -2.68 -2.54
CA HIS A 67 -7.48 -3.23 -3.88
C HIS A 67 -8.33 -4.50 -3.94
N THR A 68 -8.61 -5.18 -2.82
CA THR A 68 -9.58 -6.28 -2.78
C THR A 68 -10.99 -5.82 -2.42
N GLN A 69 -11.22 -4.51 -2.22
CA GLN A 69 -12.55 -3.97 -1.97
C GLN A 69 -13.22 -3.58 -3.29
N ILE A 70 -14.33 -4.26 -3.58
CA ILE A 70 -15.11 -4.09 -4.82
C ILE A 70 -15.87 -2.77 -4.81
N VAL A 71 -16.26 -2.27 -3.63
CA VAL A 71 -17.02 -1.02 -3.52
C VAL A 71 -16.10 0.15 -3.90
N GLU A 72 -16.35 0.69 -5.08
CA GLU A 72 -15.66 1.86 -5.59
C GLU A 72 -16.24 3.10 -4.90
N THR A 73 -15.48 3.63 -3.94
CA THR A 73 -15.84 4.85 -3.23
C THR A 73 -14.73 5.86 -3.44
N GLY A 74 -15.05 7.15 -3.57
CA GLY A 74 -14.02 8.19 -3.60
C GLY A 74 -13.05 8.09 -2.40
N HIS A 75 -13.54 7.59 -1.26
CA HIS A 75 -12.75 7.34 -0.06
C HIS A 75 -11.66 6.27 -0.22
N LYS A 76 -11.87 5.25 -1.06
CA LYS A 76 -10.88 4.19 -1.32
C LYS A 76 -9.59 4.75 -1.88
N TRP A 77 -9.67 5.55 -2.94
CA TRP A 77 -8.48 6.14 -3.57
C TRP A 77 -7.79 7.17 -2.68
N VAL A 78 -8.56 7.95 -1.91
CA VAL A 78 -8.00 8.85 -0.90
C VAL A 78 -7.20 8.06 0.15
N ALA A 79 -7.74 6.95 0.66
CA ALA A 79 -7.05 6.09 1.61
C ALA A 79 -5.76 5.47 1.02
N ILE A 80 -5.83 4.96 -0.22
CA ILE A 80 -4.65 4.43 -0.93
C ILE A 80 -3.58 5.52 -1.09
N LEU A 81 -3.97 6.73 -1.48
CA LEU A 81 -3.06 7.87 -1.64
C LEU A 81 -2.39 8.25 -0.32
N GLN A 82 -3.14 8.30 0.78
CA GLN A 82 -2.59 8.54 2.12
C GLN A 82 -1.54 7.49 2.51
N LEU A 83 -1.79 6.21 2.22
CA LEU A 83 -0.82 5.14 2.49
C LEU A 83 0.46 5.27 1.66
N TYR A 84 0.37 5.67 0.39
CA TYR A 84 1.55 5.96 -0.42
C TYR A 84 2.34 7.16 0.08
N ASN A 85 1.64 8.21 0.52
CA ASN A 85 2.25 9.38 1.14
C ASN A 85 3.03 9.01 2.40
N GLU A 86 2.47 8.17 3.27
CA GLU A 86 3.17 7.64 4.44
C GLU A 86 4.41 6.82 4.07
N LYS A 87 4.32 5.97 3.03
CA LYS A 87 5.48 5.22 2.53
C LYS A 87 6.58 6.17 2.08
N ALA A 88 6.25 7.17 1.25
CA ALA A 88 7.21 8.15 0.75
C ALA A 88 7.88 8.91 1.90
N LEU A 89 7.11 9.34 2.90
CA LEU A 89 7.64 10.02 4.08
C LEU A 89 8.63 9.15 4.86
N LYS A 90 8.29 7.87 5.11
CA LYS A 90 9.20 6.92 5.77
C LYS A 90 10.50 6.71 4.98
N HIS A 91 10.43 6.69 3.64
CA HIS A 91 11.61 6.61 2.79
C HIS A 91 12.50 7.84 2.92
N PHE A 92 11.93 9.05 2.88
CA PHE A 92 12.70 10.28 3.07
C PHE A 92 13.29 10.40 4.48
N GLN A 93 12.55 10.02 5.53
CA GLN A 93 13.07 9.97 6.90
C GLN A 93 14.26 9.01 7.03
N LYS A 94 14.16 7.82 6.42
CA LYS A 94 15.28 6.87 6.38
C LYS A 94 16.48 7.44 5.62
N ALA A 95 16.26 8.08 4.48
CA ALA A 95 17.32 8.74 3.72
C ALA A 95 18.01 9.84 4.55
N LEU A 96 17.23 10.65 5.28
CA LEU A 96 17.77 11.69 6.16
C LEU A 96 18.67 11.12 7.26
N MET A 97 18.26 10.02 7.89
CA MET A 97 19.06 9.33 8.92
C MET A 97 20.39 8.78 8.36
N LEU A 98 20.42 8.37 7.09
CA LEU A 98 21.59 7.80 6.44
C LEU A 98 22.47 8.84 5.73
N ALA A 99 22.01 10.09 5.62
CA ALA A 99 22.73 11.14 4.91
C ALA A 99 24.01 11.54 5.67
N ASN A 100 25.13 11.57 4.94
CA ASN A 100 26.46 11.85 5.53
C ASN A 100 26.92 13.29 5.33
N SER A 101 26.29 14.07 4.44
CA SER A 101 26.63 15.49 4.22
C SER A 101 25.54 16.44 4.73
N ALA A 102 25.94 17.64 5.14
CA ALA A 102 24.99 18.68 5.56
C ALA A 102 24.09 19.14 4.40
N ALA A 103 24.63 19.21 3.18
CA ALA A 103 23.88 19.59 1.99
C ALA A 103 22.74 18.59 1.69
N ASP A 104 23.01 17.29 1.77
CA ASP A 104 21.99 16.25 1.55
C ASP A 104 20.90 16.31 2.61
N LYS A 105 21.28 16.49 3.88
CA LYS A 105 20.32 16.64 4.99
C LYS A 105 19.38 17.81 4.76
N VAL A 106 19.89 18.95 4.31
CA VAL A 106 19.08 20.14 3.99
C VAL A 106 18.13 19.87 2.83
N ALA A 107 18.61 19.27 1.74
CA ALA A 107 17.78 18.94 0.58
C ALA A 107 16.66 17.94 0.94
N ILE A 108 16.98 16.88 1.69
CA ILE A 108 16.01 15.86 2.11
C ILE A 108 14.97 16.48 3.06
N THR A 109 15.40 17.30 4.02
CA THR A 109 14.48 17.98 4.95
C THR A 109 13.50 18.89 4.22
N LYS A 110 13.97 19.64 3.21
CA LYS A 110 13.11 20.46 2.35
C LYS A 110 12.06 19.63 1.61
N ASN A 111 12.45 18.46 1.09
CA ASN A 111 11.53 17.56 0.38
C ASN A 111 10.49 16.93 1.32
N ILE A 112 10.88 16.56 2.55
CA ILE A 112 9.95 16.15 3.60
C ILE A 112 8.92 17.25 3.85
N GLY A 113 9.35 18.50 4.05
CA GLY A 113 8.46 19.63 4.28
C GLY A 113 7.46 19.87 3.15
N LYS A 114 7.91 19.76 1.89
CA LYS A 114 7.02 19.84 0.72
C LYS A 114 5.98 18.71 0.72
N LEU A 115 6.42 17.47 0.96
CA LEU A 115 5.53 16.31 0.98
C LEU A 115 4.49 16.43 2.10
N THR A 116 4.89 16.84 3.32
CA THR A 116 3.95 17.06 4.43
C THR A 116 2.96 18.18 4.14
N GLY A 117 3.39 19.24 3.44
CA GLY A 117 2.50 20.31 3.00
C GLY A 117 1.44 19.82 2.01
N ILE A 118 1.83 19.00 1.03
CA ILE A 118 0.90 18.40 0.07
C ILE A 118 -0.11 17.48 0.78
N ILE A 119 0.36 16.64 1.70
CA ILE A 119 -0.49 15.72 2.47
C ILE A 119 -1.57 16.47 3.27
N ALA A 120 -1.25 17.65 3.81
CA ALA A 120 -2.19 18.43 4.61
C ALA A 120 -3.38 19.01 3.80
N HIS A 121 -3.34 18.94 2.47
CA HIS A 121 -4.34 19.51 1.57
C HIS A 121 -5.13 18.47 0.75
N ILE A 122 -4.99 17.18 1.07
CA ILE A 122 -5.68 16.04 0.43
C ILE A 122 -6.58 15.39 1.47
#